data_AF-A0A9W3BWP7-F1
#
_entry.id   AF-A0A9W3BWP7-F1
#
_cell.length_a   1.000
_cell.length_b   1.000
_cell.length_c   1.000
_cell.angle_alpha   90.00
_cell.angle_beta   90.00
_cell.angle_gamma   90.00
#
_symmetry.space_group_name_H-M   'P 1'
#
loop_
_entity.id
_entity.type
_entity.pdbx_description
1 polymer ?
#
loop_
_entity_poly.entity_id
_entity_poly.type
_entity_poly.pdbx_seq_one_letter_code
_entity_poly.pdbx_strand_id
1 'polypeptide(L)'
;MPAIMGKAKAQQKLIDNLEDVFGKVQREHHLPKGDFPNVEQFREVLSGYNIDKFEKLKPKMLQTVDDMLGYDIPELLKNFRNPYD
;
A
#
# COMPACT_ATOMS: atom_id res chain seq x y z
N MET A 1 -3.64 9.02 -12.54
CA MET A 1 -4.86 9.71 -13.02
C MET A 1 -4.57 10.46 -14.31
N PRO A 2 -5.56 10.66 -15.21
CA PRO A 2 -5.39 11.43 -16.43
C PRO A 2 -4.96 12.87 -16.14
N ALA A 3 -4.02 13.41 -16.91
CA ALA A 3 -3.43 14.72 -16.63
C ALA A 3 -4.40 15.90 -16.86
N ILE A 4 -5.34 15.79 -17.82
CA ILE A 4 -6.09 16.95 -18.33
C ILE A 4 -7.61 16.76 -18.25
N MET A 5 -8.16 15.63 -18.70
CA MET A 5 -9.62 15.41 -18.75
C MET A 5 -10.00 13.99 -18.31
N GLY A 6 -11.20 13.84 -17.76
CA GLY A 6 -11.76 12.53 -17.40
C GLY A 6 -11.33 12.00 -16.03
N LYS A 7 -10.75 12.86 -15.17
CA LYS A 7 -10.31 12.54 -13.81
C LYS A 7 -11.42 11.89 -12.98
N ALA A 8 -12.60 12.51 -12.88
CA ALA A 8 -13.73 11.94 -12.15
C ALA A 8 -14.14 10.56 -12.66
N LYS A 9 -14.22 10.37 -13.98
CA LYS A 9 -14.56 9.07 -14.60
C LYS A 9 -13.47 8.01 -14.33
N ALA A 10 -12.19 8.40 -14.36
CA ALA A 10 -11.09 7.51 -14.07
C ALA A 10 -11.03 7.11 -12.59
N GLN A 11 -11.30 8.04 -11.67
CA GLN A 11 -11.43 7.75 -10.24
C GLN A 11 -12.60 6.80 -9.99
N GLN A 12 -13.78 7.08 -10.55
CA GLN A 12 -14.93 6.18 -10.39
C GLN A 12 -14.59 4.77 -10.90
N LYS A 13 -14.01 4.66 -12.10
CA LYS A 13 -13.59 3.37 -12.65
C LYS A 13 -12.58 2.64 -11.75
N LEU A 14 -11.64 3.36 -11.14
CA LEU A 14 -10.67 2.77 -10.21
C LEU A 14 -11.35 2.28 -8.94
N ILE A 15 -12.27 3.07 -8.39
CA ILE A 15 -13.07 2.72 -7.22
C ILE A 15 -13.94 1.51 -7.53
N ASP A 16 -14.62 1.44 -8.68
CA ASP A 16 -15.49 0.33 -9.07
C ASP A 16 -14.71 -0.99 -9.17
N ASN A 17 -13.49 -0.95 -9.72
CA ASN A 17 -12.64 -2.13 -9.92
C ASN A 17 -11.59 -2.31 -8.82
N LEU A 18 -11.84 -1.82 -7.59
CA LEU A 18 -10.85 -1.80 -6.52
C LEU A 18 -10.32 -3.21 -6.12
N GLU A 19 -11.18 -4.23 -6.20
CA GLU A 19 -10.78 -5.63 -5.95
C GLU A 19 -9.70 -6.11 -6.92
N ASP A 20 -9.87 -5.82 -8.21
CA ASP A 20 -8.89 -6.16 -9.25
C ASP A 20 -7.58 -5.38 -9.05
N VAL A 21 -7.68 -4.12 -8.63
CA VAL A 21 -6.53 -3.28 -8.29
C VAL A 21 -5.75 -3.91 -7.13
N PHE A 22 -6.43 -4.35 -6.07
CA PHE A 22 -5.80 -5.05 -4.94
C PHE A 22 -5.12 -6.34 -5.41
N GLY A 23 -5.82 -7.16 -6.19
CA GLY A 23 -5.25 -8.40 -6.74
C GLY A 23 -4.04 -8.15 -7.64
N LYS A 24 -4.01 -7.04 -8.37
CA LYS A 24 -2.85 -6.62 -9.17
C LYS A 24 -1.67 -6.24 -8.27
N VAL A 25 -1.89 -5.39 -7.27
CA VAL A 25 -0.84 -4.95 -6.33
C VAL A 25 -0.27 -6.15 -5.55
N GLN A 26 -1.12 -7.08 -5.13
CA GLN A 26 -0.69 -8.35 -4.49
C GLN A 26 0.32 -9.12 -5.34
N ARG A 27 0.00 -9.30 -6.64
CA ARG A 27 0.87 -10.06 -7.55
C ARG A 27 2.15 -9.32 -7.90
N GLU A 28 2.06 -8.01 -8.16
CA GLU A 28 3.21 -7.18 -8.58
C GLU A 28 4.22 -6.98 -7.45
N HIS A 29 3.76 -6.91 -6.20
CA HIS A 29 4.62 -6.67 -5.03
C HIS A 29 4.77 -7.89 -4.11
N HIS A 30 4.27 -9.06 -4.52
CA HIS A 30 4.34 -10.31 -3.76
C HIS A 30 3.78 -10.20 -2.33
N LEU A 31 2.70 -9.44 -2.17
CA LEU A 31 2.11 -9.16 -0.86
C LEU A 31 1.06 -10.22 -0.48
N PRO A 32 1.08 -10.74 0.77
CA PRO A 32 0.04 -11.61 1.29
C PRO A 32 -1.35 -10.96 1.26
N LYS A 33 -2.39 -11.77 1.05
CA LYS A 33 -3.78 -11.28 1.07
C LYS A 33 -4.18 -10.71 2.44
N GLY A 34 -3.60 -11.22 3.53
CA GLY A 34 -3.91 -10.79 4.90
C GLY A 34 -3.49 -9.35 5.21
N ASP A 35 -2.57 -8.77 4.44
CA ASP A 35 -2.06 -7.42 4.65
C ASP A 35 -2.97 -6.35 4.03
N PHE A 36 -3.97 -6.76 3.25
CA PHE A 36 -4.89 -5.84 2.58
C PHE A 36 -6.09 -5.52 3.47
N PRO A 37 -6.55 -4.25 3.48
CA PRO A 37 -7.74 -3.86 4.21
C PRO A 37 -9.01 -4.45 3.59
N ASN A 38 -10.13 -4.37 4.31
CA ASN A 38 -11.44 -4.71 3.75
C ASN A 38 -11.75 -3.79 2.54
N VAL A 39 -12.08 -4.39 1.41
CA VAL A 39 -12.23 -3.65 0.15
C VAL A 39 -13.40 -2.68 0.16
N GLU A 40 -14.53 -3.04 0.77
CA GLU A 40 -15.72 -2.18 0.82
C GLU A 40 -15.51 -0.99 1.75
N GLN A 41 -14.89 -1.21 2.91
CA GLN A 41 -14.50 -0.12 3.80
C GLN A 41 -13.48 0.82 3.13
N PHE A 42 -12.51 0.26 2.41
CA PHE A 42 -11.54 1.07 1.68
C PHE A 42 -12.20 1.88 0.56
N ARG A 43 -13.17 1.28 -0.15
CA ARG A 43 -13.96 1.94 -1.21
C ARG A 43 -14.74 3.14 -0.68
N GLU A 44 -15.42 2.98 0.45
CA GLU A 44 -16.19 4.05 1.10
C GLU A 44 -15.28 5.22 1.47
N VAL A 45 -14.17 4.93 2.15
CA VAL A 45 -13.19 5.94 2.56
C VAL A 45 -12.57 6.63 1.34
N LEU A 46 -12.10 5.86 0.36
CA LEU A 46 -11.44 6.38 -0.85
C LEU A 46 -12.36 7.29 -1.68
N SER A 47 -13.67 7.02 -1.68
CA SER A 47 -14.68 7.82 -2.39
C SER A 47 -14.76 9.26 -1.88
N GLY A 48 -14.37 9.51 -0.62
CA GLY A 48 -14.29 10.85 -0.03
C GLY A 48 -13.04 11.66 -0.41
N TYR A 49 -12.06 11.06 -1.09
CA TYR A 49 -10.79 11.71 -1.44
C TYR A 49 -10.72 12.09 -2.93
N ASN A 50 -9.87 13.07 -3.22
CA ASN A 50 -9.46 13.37 -4.59
C ASN A 50 -8.12 12.68 -4.90
N ILE A 51 -8.18 11.60 -5.70
CA ILE A 51 -7.00 10.76 -6.01
C ILE A 51 -5.93 11.55 -6.79
N ASP A 52 -6.29 12.62 -7.50
CA ASP A 52 -5.31 13.47 -8.19
C ASP A 52 -4.34 14.17 -7.22
N LYS A 53 -4.75 14.35 -5.96
CA LYS A 53 -3.93 14.99 -4.92
C LYS A 53 -2.99 14.02 -4.23
N PHE A 54 -3.08 12.72 -4.53
CA PHE A 54 -2.21 11.74 -3.92
C PHE A 54 -0.78 11.91 -4.41
N GLU A 55 0.17 11.73 -3.49
CA GLU A 55 1.57 11.72 -3.87
C GLU A 55 1.86 10.53 -4.79
N LYS A 56 2.79 10.75 -5.71
CA LYS A 56 3.33 9.64 -6.50
C LYS A 56 4.10 8.70 -5.58
N LEU A 57 4.10 7.42 -5.93
CA LEU A 57 4.92 6.43 -5.24
C LEU A 57 6.39 6.87 -5.25
N LYS A 58 7.02 6.83 -4.07
CA LYS A 58 8.44 7.17 -3.89
C LYS A 58 9.22 5.88 -3.59
N PRO A 59 9.90 5.27 -4.58
CA PRO A 59 10.57 3.98 -4.40
C PRO A 59 11.56 3.97 -3.24
N LYS A 60 12.26 5.09 -3.01
CA LYS A 60 13.19 5.23 -1.89
C LYS A 60 12.53 5.07 -0.52
N MET A 61 11.29 5.53 -0.36
CA MET A 61 10.56 5.37 0.90
C MET A 61 10.16 3.91 1.15
N LEU A 62 9.81 3.17 0.09
CA LEU A 62 9.56 1.73 0.19
C LEU A 62 10.83 0.99 0.58
N GLN A 63 11.94 1.28 -0.10
CA GLN A 63 13.23 0.65 0.19
C GLN A 63 13.65 0.85 1.65
N THR A 64 13.44 2.04 2.22
CA THR A 64 13.72 2.28 3.64
C THR A 64 12.89 1.39 4.57
N VAL A 65 11.63 1.11 4.22
CA VAL A 65 10.79 0.19 5.00
C VAL A 65 11.25 -1.25 4.82
N ASP A 66 11.60 -1.66 3.60
CA ASP A 66 12.12 -2.99 3.30
C ASP A 66 13.45 -3.27 4.04
N ASP A 67 14.36 -2.29 4.03
CA ASP A 67 15.64 -2.37 4.75
C ASP A 67 15.43 -2.48 6.26
N MET A 68 14.49 -1.70 6.80
CA MET A 68 14.13 -1.76 8.22
C MET A 68 13.58 -3.14 8.60
N LEU A 69 12.71 -3.72 7.78
CA LEU A 69 12.16 -5.06 8.01
C LEU A 69 13.22 -6.17 7.84
N GLY A 70 14.12 -6.04 6.87
CA GLY A 70 15.11 -7.05 6.51
C GLY A 70 16.37 -7.05 7.37
N TYR A 71 16.78 -5.89 7.90
CA TYR A 71 18.06 -5.72 8.58
C TYR A 71 17.91 -5.11 9.97
N ASP A 72 17.28 -3.93 10.06
CA ASP A 72 17.29 -3.15 11.30
C ASP A 72 16.52 -3.84 12.44
N ILE A 73 15.33 -4.39 12.14
CA ILE A 73 14.54 -5.13 13.13
C ILE A 73 15.25 -6.42 13.59
N PRO A 74 15.73 -7.30 12.69
CA PRO A 74 16.51 -8.46 13.11
C PRO A 74 17.77 -8.12 13.91
N GLU A 75 18.48 -7.04 13.57
CA GLU A 75 19.64 -6.57 14.33
C GLU A 75 19.24 -6.09 15.72
N LEU A 76 18.16 -5.30 15.81
CA LEU A 76 17.59 -4.87 17.08
C LEU A 76 17.20 -6.07 17.95
N LEU A 77 16.57 -7.10 17.37
CA LEU A 77 16.19 -8.33 18.08
C LEU A 77 17.39 -9.09 18.66
N LYS A 78 18.54 -9.11 17.99
CA LYS A 78 19.78 -9.71 18.52
C LYS A 78 20.32 -8.98 19.75
N ASN A 79 20.07 -7.67 19.84
CA ASN A 79 20.51 -6.85 20.96
C ASN A 79 19.61 -7.01 22.19
N PHE A 80 18.40 -7.54 22.03
CA PHE A 80 17.59 -7.97 23.16
C PHE A 80 18.14 -9.29 23.70
N ARG A 81 18.66 -9.28 24.94
CA ARG A 81 18.91 -10.53 25.67
C ARG A 81 17.61 -11.30 25.79
N ASN A 82 17.67 -12.61 25.56
CA ASN A 82 16.58 -13.50 25.90
C ASN A 82 16.28 -13.32 27.40
N PRO A 83 15.09 -12.86 27.80
CA PRO A 83 14.75 -12.71 29.21
C PRO A 83 14.59 -14.05 29.93
N TYR A 84 14.71 -15.17 29.20
CA TYR A 84 14.67 -16.53 29.69
C TYR A 84 16.04 -17.24 29.69
N ASP A 85 17.14 -16.52 29.38
CA ASP A 85 18.52 -16.96 29.66
C ASP A 85 18.99 -16.46 31.04
#